data_AF-A0A3B9ISZ1-F1
#
_entry.id   AF-A0A3B9ISZ1-F1
#
_cell.length_a   1.000
_cell.length_b   1.000
_cell.length_c   1.000
_cell.angle_alpha   90.00
_cell.angle_beta   90.00
_cell.angle_gamma   90.00
#
_symmetry.space_group_name_H-M   'P 1'
#
loop_
_entity.id
_entity.type
_entity.pdbx_description
1 polymer ?
#
loop_
_entity_poly.entity_id
_entity_poly.type
_entity_poly.pdbx_seq_one_letter_code
_entity_poly.pdbx_strand_id
1 'polypeptide(L)'
;MDQTYQLIVLLVALLALLGGGIWVGLSLMGVAYIAMALFSPRPIGEAMAINVWTASSGWTLTALPLFVWMGEILFRTKLSENLFKGLSPWMRPLPGRLLHVNILGCALFAAISGSSAATTATVG
;
A
#
# COMPACT_ATOMS: atom_id res chain seq x y z
N MET A 1 -19.52 -12.43 -26.09
CA MET A 1 -19.80 -11.54 -24.95
C MET A 1 -18.62 -10.60 -24.83
N ASP A 2 -18.86 -9.33 -25.10
CA ASP A 2 -17.83 -8.33 -25.39
C ASP A 2 -16.96 -8.04 -24.16
N GLN A 3 -15.65 -7.86 -24.38
CA GLN A 3 -14.68 -7.53 -23.32
C GLN A 3 -15.11 -6.31 -22.49
N THR A 4 -15.82 -5.37 -23.12
CA THR A 4 -16.41 -4.19 -22.48
C THR A 4 -17.45 -4.55 -21.42
N TYR A 5 -18.27 -5.59 -21.65
CA TYR A 5 -19.25 -6.05 -20.66
C TYR A 5 -18.56 -6.63 -19.42
N GLN A 6 -17.50 -7.41 -19.61
CA GLN A 6 -16.71 -7.97 -18.49
C GLN A 6 -16.10 -6.85 -17.65
N LEU A 7 -15.50 -5.85 -18.29
CA LEU A 7 -14.92 -4.68 -17.61
C LEU A 7 -15.96 -3.90 -16.81
N ILE A 8 -17.14 -3.62 -17.38
CA ILE A 8 -18.20 -2.87 -16.70
C ILE A 8 -18.70 -3.63 -15.47
N VAL A 9 -18.96 -4.93 -15.58
CA VAL A 9 -19.41 -5.75 -14.45
C VAL A 9 -18.40 -5.75 -13.31
N LEU A 10 -17.11 -5.93 -13.62
CA LEU A 10 -16.04 -5.94 -12.61
C LEU A 10 -15.84 -4.55 -11.96
N LEU A 11 -15.89 -3.48 -12.76
CA LEU A 11 -15.76 -2.12 -12.27
C LEU A 11 -16.92 -1.74 -11.33
N VAL A 12 -18.15 -2.06 -11.72
CA VAL A 12 -19.34 -1.81 -10.89
C VAL A 12 -19.29 -2.64 -9.62
N ALA A 13 -18.90 -3.91 -9.68
CA ALA A 13 -18.73 -4.75 -8.50
C ALA A 13 -17.68 -4.18 -7.54
N LEU A 14 -16.53 -3.72 -8.07
CA LEU A 14 -15.48 -3.10 -7.26
C LEU A 14 -15.96 -1.82 -6.57
N LEU A 15 -16.61 -0.93 -7.32
CA LEU A 15 -17.11 0.34 -6.80
C LEU A 15 -18.25 0.12 -5.78
N ALA A 16 -19.11 -0.88 -5.99
CA ALA A 16 -20.15 -1.22 -5.03
C ALA A 16 -19.56 -1.76 -3.71
N LEU A 17 -18.56 -2.63 -3.77
CA LEU A 17 -17.90 -3.19 -2.58
C LEU A 17 -17.10 -2.13 -1.81
N LEU A 18 -16.37 -1.26 -2.51
CA LEU A 18 -15.65 -0.14 -1.89
C LEU A 18 -16.61 0.93 -1.36
N GLY A 19 -17.69 1.22 -2.08
CA GLY A 19 -18.75 2.13 -1.64
C GLY A 19 -19.50 1.63 -0.41
N GLY A 20 -19.56 0.31 -0.22
CA GLY A 20 -20.06 -0.33 1.00
C GLY A 20 -19.11 -0.27 2.20
N GLY A 21 -17.93 0.34 2.06
CA GLY A 21 -16.96 0.49 3.15
C GLY A 21 -16.18 -0.80 3.48
N ILE A 22 -16.22 -1.80 2.59
CA ILE A 22 -15.49 -3.05 2.80
C ILE A 22 -13.99 -2.81 2.61
N TRP A 23 -13.16 -3.47 3.44
CA TRP A 23 -11.71 -3.39 3.35
C TRP A 23 -11.21 -3.73 1.93
N VAL A 24 -10.29 -2.91 1.39
CA VAL A 24 -9.90 -2.96 -0.03
C VAL A 24 -9.49 -4.35 -0.51
N GLY A 25 -8.72 -5.10 0.28
CA GLY A 25 -8.32 -6.45 -0.12
C GLY A 25 -9.46 -7.48 -0.09
N LEU A 26 -10.44 -7.34 0.81
CA LEU A 26 -11.67 -8.15 0.80
C LEU A 26 -12.52 -7.82 -0.42
N SER A 27 -12.61 -6.53 -0.78
CA SER A 27 -13.29 -6.07 -1.98
C SER A 27 -12.64 -6.65 -3.25
N LEU A 28 -11.30 -6.63 -3.35
CA LEU A 28 -10.57 -7.24 -4.47
C LEU A 28 -10.77 -8.76 -4.54
N MET A 29 -10.78 -9.45 -3.39
CA MET A 29 -11.12 -10.88 -3.32
C MET A 29 -12.54 -11.15 -3.80
N GLY A 30 -13.52 -10.35 -3.36
CA GLY A 30 -14.92 -10.47 -3.78
C GLY A 30 -15.09 -10.24 -5.28
N VAL A 31 -14.42 -9.23 -5.84
CA VAL A 31 -14.41 -9.00 -7.30
C VAL A 31 -13.78 -10.16 -8.05
N ALA A 32 -12.67 -10.73 -7.55
CA ALA A 32 -12.04 -11.90 -8.16
C ALA A 32 -12.97 -13.13 -8.13
N TYR A 33 -13.72 -13.32 -7.05
CA TYR A 33 -14.73 -14.37 -6.93
C TYR A 33 -15.87 -14.17 -7.94
N ILE A 34 -16.44 -12.96 -8.03
CA ILE A 34 -17.48 -12.61 -9.00
C ILE A 34 -16.98 -12.80 -10.45
N ALA A 35 -15.72 -12.41 -10.71
CA ALA A 35 -15.09 -12.60 -12.01
C ALA A 35 -15.03 -14.08 -12.41
N MET A 36 -14.58 -14.93 -11.50
CA MET A 36 -14.47 -16.37 -11.76
C MET A 36 -15.84 -17.03 -11.87
N ALA A 37 -16.80 -16.65 -11.03
CA ALA A 37 -18.15 -17.22 -11.03
C ALA A 37 -18.93 -16.91 -12.32
N LEU A 38 -18.74 -15.72 -12.90
CA LEU A 38 -19.49 -15.28 -14.08
C LEU A 38 -18.76 -15.54 -15.40
N PHE A 39 -17.43 -15.56 -15.40
CA PHE A 39 -16.64 -15.58 -16.64
C PHE A 39 -15.68 -16.76 -16.79
N SER A 40 -15.57 -17.67 -15.82
CA SER A 40 -14.69 -18.84 -15.92
C SER A 40 -15.43 -20.18 -15.72
N PRO A 41 -15.19 -21.19 -16.57
CA PRO A 41 -15.73 -22.55 -16.37
C PRO A 41 -14.91 -23.40 -15.39
N ARG A 42 -13.82 -22.87 -14.83
CA ARG A 42 -12.90 -23.61 -13.93
C ARG A 42 -13.46 -23.66 -12.50
N PRO A 43 -13.26 -24.75 -11.74
CA PRO A 43 -13.65 -24.83 -10.34
C PRO A 43 -13.07 -23.66 -9.52
N ILE A 44 -13.95 -22.83 -8.97
CA ILE A 44 -13.60 -21.59 -8.27
C ILE A 44 -12.72 -21.87 -7.05
N GLY A 45 -13.01 -22.96 -6.32
CA GLY A 45 -12.31 -23.32 -5.09
C GLY A 45 -10.82 -23.59 -5.29
N GLU A 46 -10.45 -24.44 -6.25
CA GLU A 46 -9.04 -24.75 -6.52
C GLU A 46 -8.29 -23.56 -7.12
N ALA A 47 -8.91 -22.83 -8.05
CA ALA A 47 -8.30 -21.67 -8.69
C ALA A 47 -8.04 -20.53 -7.69
N MET A 48 -9.02 -20.23 -6.82
CA MET A 48 -8.82 -19.26 -5.75
C MET A 48 -7.80 -19.75 -4.72
N ALA A 49 -7.83 -21.02 -4.30
CA ALA A 49 -6.86 -21.54 -3.33
C ALA A 49 -5.41 -21.37 -3.82
N ILE A 50 -5.14 -21.69 -5.09
CA ILE A 50 -3.82 -21.50 -5.69
C ILE A 50 -3.47 -20.01 -5.75
N ASN A 51 -4.37 -19.15 -6.24
CA ASN A 51 -4.09 -17.72 -6.35
C ASN A 51 -3.83 -17.07 -4.97
N VAL A 52 -4.58 -17.45 -3.94
CA VAL A 52 -4.39 -16.98 -2.57
C VAL A 52 -3.07 -17.48 -1.99
N TRP A 53 -2.74 -18.75 -2.23
CA TRP A 53 -1.47 -19.34 -1.81
C TRP A 53 -0.28 -18.63 -2.47
N THR A 54 -0.33 -18.41 -3.79
CA THR A 54 0.71 -17.69 -4.55
C THR A 54 0.84 -16.23 -4.10
N ALA A 55 -0.27 -15.53 -3.84
CA ALA A 55 -0.24 -14.17 -3.33
C ALA A 55 0.39 -14.10 -1.92
N SER A 56 0.11 -15.09 -1.07
CA SER A 56 0.66 -15.17 0.29
C SER A 56 2.14 -15.57 0.31
N SER A 57 2.58 -16.33 -0.70
CA SER A 57 3.97 -16.78 -0.85
C SER A 57 4.85 -15.77 -1.60
N GLY A 58 4.32 -14.58 -1.90
CA GLY A 58 4.99 -13.60 -2.72
C GLY A 58 6.16 -12.94 -2.00
N TRP A 59 7.23 -12.67 -2.74
CA TRP A 59 8.39 -11.89 -2.28
C TRP A 59 8.00 -10.53 -1.69
N THR A 60 6.87 -9.96 -2.09
CA THR A 60 6.31 -8.73 -1.49
C THR A 60 6.05 -8.86 0.01
N LEU A 61 5.63 -10.02 0.52
CA LEU A 61 5.47 -10.20 1.98
C LEU A 61 6.82 -10.20 2.71
N THR A 62 7.91 -10.61 2.06
CA THR A 62 9.27 -10.49 2.63
C THR A 62 9.78 -9.05 2.67
N ALA A 63 9.21 -8.15 1.86
CA ALA A 63 9.52 -6.72 1.94
C ALA A 63 9.00 -6.09 3.24
N LEU A 64 7.92 -6.59 3.84
CA LEU A 64 7.38 -6.07 5.10
C LEU A 64 8.37 -6.20 6.28
N PRO A 65 8.94 -7.38 6.59
CA PRO A 65 9.97 -7.51 7.63
C PRO A 65 11.22 -6.68 7.36
N LEU A 66 11.69 -6.66 6.10
CA LEU A 66 12.86 -5.87 5.71
C LEU A 66 12.58 -4.37 5.88
N PHE A 67 11.35 -3.93 5.61
CA PHE A 67 10.94 -2.56 5.80
C PHE A 67 10.91 -2.18 7.29
N VAL A 68 10.34 -3.03 8.14
CA VAL A 68 10.34 -2.83 9.60
C VAL A 68 11.77 -2.81 10.14
N TRP A 69 12.63 -3.72 9.67
CA TRP A 69 14.04 -3.77 10.07
C TRP A 69 14.81 -2.52 9.64
N MET A 70 14.59 -2.03 8.42
CA MET A 70 15.15 -0.77 7.95
C MET A 70 14.67 0.40 8.82
N GLY A 71 13.39 0.44 9.19
CA GLY A 71 12.82 1.44 10.10
C GLY A 71 13.52 1.44 11.47
N GLU A 72 13.76 0.26 12.03
CA GLU A 72 14.47 0.09 13.31
C GLU A 72 15.93 0.58 13.22
N ILE A 73 16.64 0.27 12.12
CA ILE A 73 18.01 0.76 11.89
C ILE A 73 18.01 2.29 11.81
N LEU A 74 17.08 2.87 11.06
CA LEU A 74 16.99 4.31 10.84
C LEU A 74 16.68 5.06 12.14
N PHE A 75 15.82 4.49 12.99
CA PHE A 75 15.50 5.00 14.32
C PHE A 75 16.71 4.88 15.28
N ARG A 76 17.36 3.72 15.36
CA ARG A 76 18.51 3.48 16.27
C ARG A 76 19.75 4.29 15.90
N THR A 77 19.98 4.54 14.61
CA THR A 77 21.14 5.32 14.14
C THR A 77 20.97 6.83 14.31
N LYS A 78 19.80 7.30 14.79
CA LYS A 78 19.43 8.72 14.85
C LYS A 78 19.57 9.43 13.50
N LEU A 79 19.57 8.70 12.39
CA LEU A 79 19.69 9.29 11.06
C LEU A 79 18.51 10.23 10.79
N SER A 80 17.31 9.88 11.26
CA SER A 80 16.12 10.72 11.19
C SER A 80 16.34 12.05 11.90
N GLU A 81 16.93 12.05 13.09
CA GLU A 81 17.21 13.25 13.88
C GLU A 81 18.28 14.14 13.20
N ASN A 82 19.32 13.51 12.65
CA ASN A 82 20.36 14.20 11.89
C ASN A 82 19.84 14.78 10.58
N LEU A 83 18.94 14.08 9.90
CA LEU A 83 18.25 14.54 8.70
C LEU A 83 17.39 15.77 9.01
N PHE A 84 16.58 15.73 10.08
CA PHE A 84 15.77 16.88 10.51
C PHE A 84 16.63 18.08 10.93
N LYS A 85 17.75 17.85 11.63
CA LYS A 85 18.73 18.89 11.96
C LYS A 85 19.40 19.47 10.71
N GLY A 86 19.65 18.66 9.68
CA GLY A 86 20.22 19.08 8.39
C GLY A 86 19.24 19.84 7.50
N LEU A 87 17.94 19.48 7.52
CA LEU A 87 16.90 20.19 6.80
C LEU A 87 16.50 21.52 7.47
N SER A 88 16.53 21.60 8.81
CA SER A 88 16.22 22.81 9.59
C SER A 88 16.86 24.11 9.05
N PRO A 89 18.18 24.18 8.77
CA PRO A 89 18.81 25.38 8.22
C PRO A 89 18.30 25.76 6.83
N TRP A 90 17.93 24.78 5.99
CA TRP A 90 17.44 24.99 4.63
C TRP A 90 16.01 25.56 4.60
N MET A 91 15.26 25.33 5.69
CA MET A 91 13.88 25.76 5.84
C MET A 91 13.73 27.04 6.68
N ARG A 92 14.85 27.60 7.14
CA ARG A 92 14.92 28.92 7.81
C ARG A 92 14.23 30.07 7.07
N PRO A 93 14.30 30.18 5.72
CA PRO A 93 13.68 31.30 5.02
C PRO A 93 12.16 31.18 4.84
N LEU A 94 11.54 30.03 5.13
CA LEU A 94 10.09 29.82 4.91
C LEU A 94 9.26 30.07 6.20
N PRO A 95 8.19 30.89 6.14
CA PRO A 95 7.25 31.04 7.26
C PRO A 95 6.41 29.75 7.43
N GLY A 96 6.40 29.15 8.64
CA GLY A 96 5.74 27.85 8.91
C GLY A 96 6.69 26.67 9.23
N ARG A 97 7.89 27.01 9.75
CA ARG A 97 9.12 26.20 9.85
C ARG A 97 8.97 24.77 10.39
N LEU A 98 8.09 24.50 11.36
CA LEU A 98 7.94 23.15 11.93
C LEU A 98 7.07 22.23 11.06
N LEU A 99 6.06 22.79 10.39
CA LEU A 99 5.09 22.01 9.63
C LEU A 99 5.72 21.45 8.33
N HIS A 100 6.49 22.30 7.65
CA HIS A 100 7.15 21.89 6.41
C HIS A 100 8.27 20.88 6.68
N VAL A 101 8.99 20.99 7.81
CA VAL A 101 10.04 20.04 8.18
C VAL A 101 9.44 18.65 8.34
N ASN A 102 8.27 18.53 8.97
CA ASN A 102 7.57 17.26 9.11
C ASN A 102 7.13 16.68 7.76
N ILE A 103 6.54 17.50 6.88
CA ILE A 103 6.10 17.08 5.54
C ILE A 103 7.28 16.59 4.69
N LEU A 104 8.41 17.31 4.69
CA LEU A 104 9.61 16.87 3.98
C LEU A 104 10.23 15.62 4.60
N GLY A 105 10.19 15.48 5.93
CA GLY A 105 10.57 14.26 6.62
C GLY A 105 9.73 13.06 6.17
N CYS A 106 8.40 13.21 6.15
CA CYS A 106 7.46 12.21 5.65
C CYS A 106 7.75 11.86 4.18
N ALA A 107 7.96 12.87 3.33
CA ALA A 107 8.21 12.68 1.90
C ALA A 107 9.53 11.96 1.63
N LEU A 108 10.59 12.28 2.38
CA LEU A 108 11.88 11.60 2.24
C LEU A 108 11.81 10.16 2.73
N PHE A 109 11.12 9.92 3.85
CA PHE A 109 10.84 8.56 4.33
C PHE A 109 10.01 7.76 3.33
N ALA A 110 8.96 8.35 2.75
CA ALA A 110 8.15 7.73 1.70
C ALA A 110 8.99 7.41 0.45
N ALA A 111 9.91 8.31 0.06
CA ALA A 111 10.77 8.11 -1.09
C ALA A 111 11.79 6.97 -0.89
N ILE A 112 12.32 6.80 0.32
CA ILE A 112 13.23 5.69 0.66
C ILE A 112 12.45 4.39 0.85
N SER A 113 11.22 4.49 1.36
CA SER A 113 10.36 3.35 1.67
C SER A 113 9.62 2.77 0.48
N GLY A 114 9.25 3.61 -0.49
CA GLY A 114 8.43 3.22 -1.64
C GLY A 114 7.00 2.76 -1.31
N SER A 115 6.51 2.91 -0.08
CA SER A 115 5.20 2.43 0.35
C SER A 115 4.46 3.38 1.30
N SER A 116 3.23 3.77 0.93
CA SER A 116 2.38 4.66 1.74
C SER A 116 1.98 4.03 3.08
N ALA A 117 1.76 2.70 3.13
CA ALA A 117 1.43 2.00 4.38
C ALA A 117 2.57 2.08 5.40
N ALA A 118 3.80 2.01 4.90
CA ALA A 118 5.02 2.13 5.65
C ALA A 118 5.31 3.55 6.18
N THR A 119 4.85 4.58 5.46
CA THR A 119 4.97 5.98 5.91
C THR A 119 4.04 6.25 7.10
N THR A 120 2.78 5.79 7.05
CA THR A 120 1.85 5.83 8.19
C THR A 120 2.39 5.08 9.41
N ALA A 121 2.96 3.89 9.25
CA ALA A 121 3.47 3.11 10.39
C ALA A 121 4.65 3.75 11.13
N THR A 122 5.42 4.64 10.48
CA THR A 122 6.64 5.25 11.05
C THR A 122 6.45 6.69 11.51
N VAL A 123 5.53 7.43 10.90
CA VAL A 123 5.29 8.85 11.22
C VAL A 123 3.93 9.09 11.91
N GLY A 124 2.99 8.15 11.81
CA GLY A 124 1.63 8.24 12.37
C GLY A 124 0.57 7.93 11.33
#